data_AF-R4G731-F1
#
_entry.id   AF-R4G731-F1
#
_cell.length_a   1.000
_cell.length_b   1.000
_cell.length_c   1.000
_cell.angle_alpha   90.00
_cell.angle_beta   90.00
_cell.angle_gamma   90.00
#
_symmetry.space_group_name_H-M   'P 1'
#
loop_
_entity.id
_entity.type
_entity.pdbx_description
1 polymer ?
#
loop_
_entity_poly.entity_id
_entity_poly.type
_entity_poly.pdbx_seq_one_letter_code
_entity_poly.pdbx_strand_id
1 'polypeptide(L)' 'MNPIERLWKWLKDEVIANVFHKDQNDITQSITRFEQYVLQHPYEVLSRMGYAV' A
#
# COMPACT_ATOMS: atom_id res chain seq x y z
N MET A 1 -6.79 -11.50 -10.31
CA MET A 1 -5.65 -10.94 -9.57
C MET A 1 -5.42 -11.72 -8.30
N ASN A 2 -4.22 -12.27 -8.17
CA ASN A 2 -3.72 -12.90 -6.95
C ASN A 2 -3.49 -11.84 -5.84
N PRO A 3 -3.38 -12.24 -4.56
CA PRO A 3 -3.23 -11.29 -3.45
C PRO A 3 -2.03 -10.34 -3.59
N ILE A 4 -0.90 -10.80 -4.11
CA ILE A 4 0.30 -9.95 -4.33
C ILE A 4 0.00 -8.87 -5.39
N GLU A 5 -0.64 -9.24 -6.49
CA GLU A 5 -1.05 -8.27 -7.52
C GLU A 5 -2.03 -7.23 -6.95
N ARG A 6 -2.93 -7.63 -6.04
CA ARG A 6 -3.89 -6.72 -5.39
C ARG A 6 -3.17 -5.72 -4.49
N LEU A 7 -2.24 -6.20 -3.68
CA LEU A 7 -1.41 -5.35 -2.84
C LEU A 7 -0.55 -4.38 -3.68
N TRP A 8 0.04 -4.88 -4.78
CA TRP A 8 0.83 -4.07 -5.69
C TRP A 8 0.00 -2.99 -6.41
N LYS A 9 -1.21 -3.34 -6.86
CA LYS A 9 -2.14 -2.36 -7.43
C LYS A 9 -2.49 -1.28 -6.40
N TRP A 10 -2.77 -1.68 -5.16
CA TRP A 10 -3.07 -0.74 -4.09
C TRP A 10 -1.91 0.21 -3.80
N LEU A 11 -0.67 -0.29 -3.69
CA LEU A 11 0.52 0.55 -3.53
C LEU A 11 0.62 1.59 -4.67
N LYS A 12 0.48 1.16 -5.93
CA LYS A 12 0.60 2.08 -7.07
C LYS A 12 -0.48 3.15 -7.07
N ASP A 13 -1.73 2.75 -6.85
CA ASP A 13 -2.86 3.66 -6.96
C ASP A 13 -2.82 4.71 -5.82
N GLU A 14 -2.55 4.30 -4.58
CA GLU A 14 -2.67 5.20 -3.41
C GLU A 14 -1.36 5.88 -3.00
N VAL A 15 -0.21 5.26 -3.26
CA VAL A 15 1.09 5.78 -2.80
C VAL A 15 1.85 6.45 -3.93
N ILE A 16 1.77 5.95 -5.16
CA ILE A 16 2.59 6.44 -6.28
C ILE A 16 1.83 7.41 -7.20
N ALA A 17 0.63 7.04 -7.64
CA ALA A 17 -0.09 7.80 -8.67
C ALA A 17 -0.85 9.02 -8.11
N ASN A 18 -1.35 8.93 -6.88
CA ASN A 18 -2.24 9.93 -6.27
C ASN A 18 -1.52 10.91 -5.32
N VAL A 19 -0.19 10.93 -5.30
CA VAL A 19 0.61 11.74 -4.36
C VAL A 19 1.67 12.53 -5.12
N PHE A 20 1.79 13.82 -4.82
CA PHE A 20 2.91 14.63 -5.30
C PHE A 20 4.13 14.39 -4.41
N HIS A 21 5.20 13.86 -5.00
CA HIS A 21 6.48 13.67 -4.33
C HIS A 21 7.49 14.68 -4.83
N LYS A 22 8.06 15.47 -3.91
CA LYS A 22 9.04 16.50 -4.23
C LYS A 22 10.42 15.94 -4.60
N ASP A 23 10.75 14.75 -4.10
CA ASP A 23 12.04 14.09 -4.29
C ASP A 23 11.91 12.57 -4.06
N GLN A 24 12.97 11.82 -4.40
CA GLN A 24 13.00 10.37 -4.24
C GLN A 24 12.92 9.90 -2.77
N ASN A 25 13.40 10.72 -1.84
CA ASN A 25 13.34 10.40 -0.42
C ASN A 25 11.89 10.46 0.09
N ASP A 26 11.08 11.39 -0.42
CA ASP A 26 9.64 11.45 -0.13
C ASP A 26 8.86 10.23 -0.65
N ILE A 27 9.23 9.71 -1.82
CA ILE A 27 8.70 8.44 -2.36
C ILE A 27 9.07 7.29 -1.41
N THR A 28 10.35 7.20 -1.04
CA THR A 28 10.86 6.13 -0.15
C THR A 28 10.12 6.14 1.18
N GLN A 29 9.94 7.31 1.81
CA GLN A 29 9.21 7.43 3.06
C GLN A 29 7.74 7.02 2.92
N SER A 30 7.10 7.36 1.81
CA SER A 30 5.70 7.00 1.55
C SER A 30 5.53 5.49 1.39
N ILE A 31 6.46 4.82 0.69
CA ILE A 31 6.50 3.36 0.58
C ILE A 31 6.74 2.73 1.96
N THR A 32 7.72 3.21 2.74
CA THR A 32 7.99 2.69 4.08
C THR A 32 6.77 2.80 5.01
N ARG A 33 6.04 3.93 4.97
CA ARG A 33 4.79 4.10 5.75
C ARG A 33 3.72 3.11 5.33
N PHE A 34 3.58 2.87 4.03
CA PHE A 34 2.65 1.86 3.51
C PHE A 34 3.00 0.45 3.99
N GLU A 35 4.27 0.06 3.90
CA GLU A 35 4.75 -1.24 4.39
C GLU A 35 4.48 -1.41 5.90
N GLN A 36 4.76 -0.37 6.68
CA GLN A 36 4.48 -0.35 8.12
C GLN A 36 2.99 -0.52 8.41
N TYR A 37 2.11 0.20 7.69
CA TYR A 37 0.66 0.04 7.83
C TYR A 37 0.22 -1.39 7.52
N VAL A 38 0.73 -1.98 6.43
CA VAL A 38 0.39 -3.35 6.05
C VAL A 38 0.76 -4.36 7.14
N LEU A 39 1.93 -4.19 7.76
CA LEU A 39 2.40 -5.07 8.84
C LEU A 39 1.62 -4.89 10.15
N GLN A 40 1.21 -3.66 10.46
CA GLN A 40 0.54 -3.34 11.73
C GLN A 40 -0.97 -3.64 11.70
N HIS A 41 -1.59 -3.65 10.51
CA HIS A 41 -3.05 -3.78 10.34
C HIS A 41 -3.47 -4.99 9.49
N PRO A 42 -3.03 -6.23 9.82
CA PRO A 42 -3.24 -7.40 8.95
C PRO A 42 -4.72 -7.68 8.65
N TYR A 43 -5.63 -7.49 9.61
CA TYR A 43 -7.06 -7.72 9.38
C TYR A 43 -7.69 -6.68 8.44
N GLU A 44 -7.32 -5.40 8.58
CA GLU A 44 -7.81 -4.33 7.70
C GLU A 44 -7.30 -4.55 6.27
N VAL A 45 -6.03 -4.96 6.13
CA VAL A 45 -5.43 -5.31 4.85
C VAL A 45 -6.16 -6.49 4.20
N LEU A 46 -6.43 -7.56 4.94
CA LEU A 46 -7.21 -8.70 4.45
C LEU A 46 -8.61 -8.28 3.98
N SER A 47 -9.32 -7.52 4.81
CA SER A 47 -10.64 -6.98 4.46
C SER A 47 -10.60 -6.13 3.19
N ARG A 48 -9.63 -5.21 3.06
CA ARG A 48 -9.46 -4.35 1.88
C ARG A 48 -9.08 -5.15 0.63
N MET A 49 -8.33 -6.23 0.79
CA MET A 49 -7.98 -7.14 -0.30
C MET A 49 -9.17 -8.04 -0.72
N GLY A 50 -10.30 -7.98 -0.01
CA GLY A 50 -11.51 -8.75 -0.29
C GLY A 50 -11.52 -10.14 0.35
N TYR A 51 -10.64 -10.37 1.32
CA TYR A 51 -10.70 -11.54 2.19
C TYR A 51 -11.59 -11.18 3.38
N ALA A 52 -12.77 -11.82 3.48
CA ALA A 52 -13.66 -11.66 4.62
C ALA A 52 -12.97 -12.13 5.90
N VAL A 53 -13.10 -11.35 6.98
CA VAL A 53 -12.81 -11.77 8.36
C VAL A 53 -14.09 -12.30 8.98
#